data_AF-A0A523QVP3-F1
#
_entry.id   AF-A0A523QVP3-F1
#
_cell.length_a   1.000
_cell.length_b   1.000
_cell.length_c   1.000
_cell.angle_alpha   90.00
_cell.angle_beta   90.00
_cell.angle_gamma   90.00
#
_symmetry.space_group_name_H-M   'P 1'
#
loop_
_entity.id
_entity.type
_entity.pdbx_description
1 polymer ?
#
loop_
_entity_poly.entity_id
_entity_poly.type
_entity_poly.pdbx_seq_one_letter_code
_entity_poly.pdbx_strand_id
1 'polypeptide(L)'
;MWSLPDINRLNEEAVKNATKLNKAVETGFLDGIRIKCDWCDKPAEYTYPWYDVFSETPKGIIGLCEEHDHYFGRPAEGFFTCDDCGKVFITNYTWEYYYTDTEDGDRLCLNCALDRHIEEKENWIASLKELTWEKIRYPPHVIPVKGKHWQKHLEFIGNVELDSYTGAKITGSSSTSSRKDGLNDLRNLVKQALAEHKKCILIMDATYQFAVSIGVYVKK
;
A
#
# COMPACT_ATOMS: atom_id res chain seq x y z
N MET A 1 6.45 -13.91 -20.34
CA MET A 1 5.38 -13.04 -19.80
C MET A 1 4.76 -13.80 -18.64
N TRP A 2 5.09 -13.43 -17.40
CA TRP A 2 4.44 -14.04 -16.23
C TRP A 2 3.03 -13.46 -16.17
N SER A 3 1.99 -14.27 -16.46
CA SER A 3 0.63 -13.82 -16.18
C SER A 3 0.51 -13.69 -14.67
N LEU A 4 0.20 -12.48 -14.21
CA LEU A 4 -0.21 -12.30 -12.83
C LEU A 4 -1.39 -13.23 -12.55
N PRO A 5 -1.48 -13.83 -11.35
CA PRO A 5 -2.63 -14.65 -10.97
C PRO A 5 -3.93 -13.87 -11.22
N ASP A 6 -5.01 -14.56 -11.59
CA ASP A 6 -6.33 -13.95 -11.69
C ASP A 6 -6.82 -13.55 -10.29
N ILE A 7 -6.46 -12.33 -9.88
CA ILE A 7 -6.76 -11.77 -8.56
C ILE A 7 -8.27 -11.74 -8.31
N ASN A 8 -9.10 -11.55 -9.35
CA ASN A 8 -10.54 -11.53 -9.19
C ASN A 8 -11.06 -12.93 -8.82
N ARG A 9 -10.64 -13.96 -9.55
CA ARG A 9 -10.98 -15.35 -9.21
C ARG A 9 -10.50 -15.73 -7.81
N LEU A 10 -9.26 -15.39 -7.45
CA LEU A 10 -8.71 -15.66 -6.11
C LEU A 10 -9.50 -14.92 -5.02
N ASN A 11 -9.97 -13.70 -5.28
CA ASN A 11 -10.83 -12.96 -4.37
C ASN A 11 -12.19 -13.62 -4.19
N GLU A 12 -12.81 -14.10 -5.26
CA GLU A 12 -14.09 -14.83 -5.19
C GLU A 12 -13.95 -16.16 -4.43
N GLU A 13 -12.86 -16.89 -4.63
CA GLU A 13 -12.56 -18.11 -3.88
C GLU A 13 -12.34 -17.83 -2.40
N ALA A 14 -11.64 -16.75 -2.06
CA ALA A 14 -11.46 -16.31 -0.68
C ALA A 14 -12.81 -15.99 -0.02
N VAL A 15 -13.73 -15.32 -0.73
CA VAL A 15 -15.07 -14.99 -0.20
C VAL A 15 -15.85 -16.27 0.14
N LYS A 16 -15.81 -17.27 -0.75
CA LYS A 16 -16.48 -18.56 -0.51
C LYS A 16 -15.91 -19.29 0.72
N ASN A 17 -14.62 -19.11 1.00
CA ASN A 17 -13.93 -19.78 2.10
C ASN A 17 -13.90 -18.96 3.40
N ALA A 18 -14.28 -17.67 3.39
CA ALA A 18 -14.10 -16.77 4.52
C ALA A 18 -14.75 -17.27 5.82
N THR A 19 -16.00 -17.74 5.76
CA THR A 19 -16.69 -18.29 6.93
C THR A 19 -15.99 -19.54 7.48
N LYS A 20 -15.47 -20.39 6.60
CA LYS A 20 -14.70 -21.57 6.98
C LYS A 20 -13.39 -21.19 7.66
N LEU A 21 -12.68 -20.19 7.13
CA LEU A 21 -11.43 -19.70 7.70
C LEU A 21 -11.67 -19.07 9.09
N ASN A 22 -12.68 -18.23 9.24
CA ASN A 22 -13.01 -17.62 10.53
C ASN A 22 -13.36 -18.68 11.58
N LYS A 23 -14.15 -19.70 11.21
CA LYS A 23 -14.43 -20.83 12.11
C LYS A 23 -13.17 -21.62 12.47
N ALA A 24 -12.24 -21.77 11.53
CA ALA A 24 -10.99 -22.47 11.78
C ALA A 24 -10.06 -21.68 12.72
N VAL A 25 -10.06 -20.35 12.66
CA VAL A 25 -9.40 -19.48 13.65
C VAL A 25 -10.01 -19.66 15.04
N GLU A 26 -11.35 -19.66 15.15
CA GLU A 26 -12.03 -19.82 16.44
C GLU A 26 -11.80 -21.19 17.08
N THR A 27 -11.74 -22.24 16.25
CA THR A 27 -11.67 -23.62 16.74
C THR A 27 -10.25 -24.17 16.82
N GLY A 28 -9.30 -23.60 16.08
CA GLY A 28 -7.96 -24.16 15.88
C GLY A 28 -7.94 -25.38 14.93
N PHE A 29 -9.01 -25.64 14.17
CA PHE A 29 -9.11 -26.76 13.24
C PHE A 29 -9.58 -26.31 11.85
N LEU A 30 -8.84 -26.71 10.81
CA LEU A 30 -9.22 -26.53 9.42
C LEU A 30 -9.46 -27.90 8.79
N ASP A 31 -10.67 -28.13 8.24
CA ASP A 31 -11.06 -29.43 7.65
C ASP A 31 -10.87 -30.64 8.60
N GLY A 32 -11.10 -30.43 9.90
CA GLY A 32 -10.94 -31.46 10.93
C GLY A 32 -9.49 -31.74 11.32
N ILE A 33 -8.53 -31.01 10.74
CA ILE A 33 -7.11 -31.10 11.04
C ILE A 33 -6.73 -29.95 11.97
N ARG A 34 -6.04 -30.26 13.08
CA ARG A 34 -5.53 -29.24 14.00
C ARG A 34 -4.52 -28.37 13.26
N ILE A 35 -4.72 -27.05 13.33
CA ILE A 35 -3.80 -26.08 12.74
C ILE A 35 -2.45 -26.21 13.45
N LYS A 36 -1.39 -26.21 12.65
CA LYS A 36 -0.01 -26.30 13.12
C LYS A 36 0.66 -24.94 13.01
N CYS A 37 1.75 -24.80 13.74
CA CYS A 37 2.70 -23.74 13.52
C CYS A 37 3.31 -23.89 12.14
N ASP A 38 3.22 -22.83 11.33
CA ASP A 38 3.74 -22.80 9.95
C ASP A 38 5.29 -22.91 9.90
N TRP A 39 5.98 -22.82 11.04
CA TRP A 39 7.45 -22.86 11.14
C TRP A 39 8.03 -24.18 11.65
N CYS A 40 7.37 -24.85 12.60
CA CYS A 40 7.99 -25.96 13.32
C CYS A 40 7.10 -27.19 13.52
N ASP A 41 5.99 -27.30 12.79
CA ASP A 41 5.03 -28.42 12.82
C ASP A 41 4.36 -28.73 14.17
N LYS A 42 4.75 -28.05 15.27
CA LYS A 42 4.05 -28.07 16.56
C LYS A 42 2.60 -27.62 16.36
N PRO A 43 1.65 -28.03 17.22
CA PRO A 43 0.33 -27.44 17.18
C PRO A 43 0.37 -25.92 17.32
N ALA A 44 -0.44 -25.21 16.55
CA ALA A 44 -0.60 -23.77 16.75
C ALA A 44 -1.30 -23.50 18.08
N GLU A 45 -0.83 -22.47 18.76
CA GLU A 45 -1.46 -21.88 19.95
C GLU A 45 -2.18 -20.59 19.58
N TYR A 46 -1.65 -19.89 18.59
CA TYR A 46 -2.20 -18.66 18.03
C TYR A 46 -2.56 -18.90 16.56
N THR A 47 -3.75 -18.45 16.15
CA THR A 47 -4.18 -18.54 14.77
C THR A 47 -4.75 -17.20 14.33
N TYR A 48 -4.31 -16.73 13.17
CA TYR A 48 -4.69 -15.43 12.64
C TYR A 48 -5.21 -15.59 11.22
N PRO A 49 -6.37 -15.00 10.88
CA PRO A 49 -6.74 -14.86 9.49
C PRO A 49 -5.78 -13.85 8.85
N TRP A 50 -5.20 -14.19 7.71
CA TRP A 50 -4.35 -13.27 6.97
C TRP A 50 -5.05 -12.69 5.74
N TYR A 51 -4.66 -11.47 5.39
CA TYR A 51 -5.26 -10.65 4.33
C TYR A 51 -4.19 -10.21 3.32
N ASP A 52 -4.64 -9.81 2.14
CA ASP A 52 -3.84 -8.99 1.21
C ASP A 52 -4.39 -7.55 1.24
N VAL A 53 -3.59 -6.57 0.83
CA VAL A 53 -4.01 -5.15 0.83
C VAL A 53 -5.06 -4.81 -0.23
N PHE A 54 -5.39 -5.75 -1.11
CA PHE A 54 -6.36 -5.59 -2.19
C PHE A 54 -7.75 -6.10 -1.81
N SER A 55 -7.92 -6.71 -0.63
CA SER A 55 -9.12 -7.44 -0.25
C SER A 55 -9.40 -7.35 1.24
N GLU A 56 -10.65 -7.06 1.58
CA GLU A 56 -11.15 -7.11 2.96
C GLU A 56 -11.43 -8.53 3.46
N THR A 57 -11.40 -9.51 2.56
CA THR A 57 -11.69 -10.92 2.83
C THR A 57 -10.42 -11.68 3.22
N PRO A 58 -10.45 -12.55 4.26
CA PRO A 58 -9.31 -13.37 4.62
C PRO A 58 -8.97 -14.36 3.51
N LYS A 59 -7.68 -14.56 3.28
CA LYS A 59 -7.14 -15.41 2.21
C LYS A 59 -6.65 -16.77 2.71
N GLY A 60 -6.37 -16.86 4.01
CA GLY A 60 -5.99 -18.08 4.68
C GLY A 60 -5.78 -17.83 6.17
N ILE A 61 -5.08 -18.75 6.81
CA ILE A 61 -4.75 -18.69 8.24
C ILE A 61 -3.25 -18.85 8.37
N ILE A 62 -2.66 -18.07 9.27
CA ILE A 62 -1.33 -18.32 9.83
C ILE A 62 -1.53 -18.97 11.19
N GLY A 63 -0.86 -20.10 11.42
CA GLY A 63 -0.77 -20.75 12.72
C GLY A 63 0.62 -20.56 13.32
N LEU A 64 0.69 -20.15 14.59
CA LEU A 64 1.95 -19.95 15.32
C LEU A 64 1.89 -20.67 16.68
N CYS A 65 3.01 -21.25 17.11
CA CYS A 65 3.20 -21.67 18.50
C CYS A 65 3.77 -20.51 19.34
N GLU A 66 3.78 -20.62 20.67
CA GLU A 66 4.28 -19.58 21.58
C GLU A 66 5.67 -19.04 21.20
N GLU A 67 6.59 -19.94 20.82
CA GLU A 67 7.96 -19.58 20.42
C GLU A 67 8.03 -18.71 19.15
N HIS A 68 7.06 -18.85 18.24
CA HIS A 68 7.04 -18.16 16.95
C HIS A 68 6.05 -16.98 16.90
N ASP A 69 5.15 -16.86 17.87
CA ASP A 69 4.23 -15.72 17.96
C ASP A 69 4.90 -14.45 18.51
N HIS A 70 5.83 -14.60 19.47
CA HIS A 70 6.40 -13.47 20.21
C HIS A 70 7.85 -13.10 19.86
N TYR A 71 8.61 -14.00 19.23
CA TYR A 71 10.06 -13.79 19.03
C TYR A 71 10.43 -13.32 17.61
N PHE A 72 9.54 -13.47 16.63
CA PHE A 72 9.85 -13.15 15.23
C PHE A 72 8.69 -12.51 14.43
N GLY A 73 7.89 -11.67 15.06
CA GLY A 73 7.16 -10.59 14.35
C GLY A 73 8.10 -9.56 13.69
N ARG A 74 9.19 -10.00 13.05
CA ARG A 74 10.09 -9.19 12.24
C ARG A 74 9.64 -9.32 10.77
N PRO A 75 9.68 -8.23 10.00
CA PRO A 75 9.39 -8.21 8.56
C PRO A 75 10.25 -9.16 7.70
N ALA A 76 11.20 -9.89 8.29
CA ALA A 76 11.91 -11.00 7.65
C ALA A 76 11.04 -12.27 7.47
N GLU A 77 9.91 -12.37 8.18
CA GLU A 77 9.06 -13.57 8.24
C GLU A 77 7.89 -13.59 7.25
N GLY A 78 7.84 -12.65 6.30
CA GLY A 78 6.83 -12.71 5.26
C GLY A 78 5.43 -12.29 5.71
N PHE A 79 5.24 -11.72 6.91
CA PHE A 79 3.97 -11.13 7.35
C PHE A 79 4.17 -9.94 8.31
N PHE A 80 3.10 -9.16 8.52
CA PHE A 80 3.02 -8.09 9.54
C PHE A 80 1.60 -7.91 10.05
N THR A 81 1.45 -7.35 11.25
CA THR A 81 0.17 -6.88 11.77
C THR A 81 0.08 -5.37 11.58
N CYS A 82 -1.03 -4.88 11.04
CA CYS A 82 -1.28 -3.44 10.93
C CYS A 82 -1.76 -2.88 12.27
N ASP A 83 -1.11 -1.83 12.78
CA ASP A 83 -1.44 -1.26 14.09
C ASP A 83 -2.81 -0.56 14.13
N ASP A 84 -3.33 -0.11 12.98
CA ASP A 84 -4.66 0.53 12.90
C ASP A 84 -5.82 -0.47 12.82
N CYS A 85 -5.76 -1.40 11.86
CA CYS A 85 -6.88 -2.33 11.64
C CYS A 85 -6.70 -3.68 12.35
N GLY A 86 -5.55 -3.92 12.99
CA GLY A 86 -5.24 -5.18 13.69
C GLY A 86 -5.13 -6.41 12.79
N LYS A 87 -5.22 -6.23 11.46
CA LYS A 87 -5.19 -7.34 10.51
C LYS A 87 -3.76 -7.81 10.26
N VAL A 88 -3.62 -9.12 10.10
CA VAL A 88 -2.37 -9.76 9.69
C VAL A 88 -2.31 -9.81 8.16
N PHE A 89 -1.21 -9.35 7.59
CA PHE A 89 -0.96 -9.32 6.16
C PHE A 89 0.27 -10.13 5.82
N ILE A 90 0.23 -10.93 4.75
CA ILE A 90 1.41 -11.61 4.24
C ILE A 90 2.17 -10.68 3.30
N THR A 91 3.43 -10.41 3.62
CA THR A 91 4.39 -9.76 2.73
C THR A 91 5.01 -10.81 1.82
N ASN A 92 4.49 -10.92 0.62
CA ASN A 92 5.18 -11.66 -0.43
C ASN A 92 6.41 -10.84 -0.89
N TYR A 93 7.53 -11.48 -1.24
CA TYR A 93 8.64 -10.84 -1.96
C TYR A 93 8.21 -10.44 -3.37
N THR A 94 7.31 -9.47 -3.45
CA THR A 94 6.99 -8.72 -4.66
C THR A 94 7.77 -7.41 -4.66
N TRP A 95 7.74 -6.68 -5.76
CA TRP A 95 8.47 -5.42 -5.92
C TRP A 95 7.91 -4.27 -5.08
N GLU A 96 6.83 -4.50 -4.31
CA GLU A 96 6.13 -3.49 -3.50
C GLU A 96 6.00 -3.94 -2.05
N TYR A 97 6.27 -3.02 -1.13
CA TYR A 97 5.89 -3.19 0.27
C TYR A 97 4.40 -2.91 0.45
N TYR A 98 3.71 -3.79 1.17
CA TYR A 98 2.28 -3.64 1.52
C TYR A 98 2.05 -2.91 2.84
N TYR A 99 3.11 -2.34 3.40
CA TYR A 99 3.08 -1.55 4.61
C TYR A 99 3.96 -0.30 4.49
N THR A 100 3.75 0.62 5.41
CA THR A 100 4.65 1.73 5.70
C THR A 100 4.86 1.81 7.21
N ASP A 101 6.05 2.25 7.61
CA ASP A 101 6.37 2.53 9.01
C ASP A 101 6.22 4.05 9.22
N THR A 102 5.49 4.47 10.25
CA THR A 102 5.28 5.89 10.58
C THR A 102 6.44 6.44 11.42
N GLU A 103 6.54 7.76 11.55
CA GLU A 103 7.54 8.40 12.42
C GLU A 103 7.33 8.05 13.90
N ASP A 104 6.08 7.76 14.30
CA ASP A 104 5.72 7.32 15.65
C ASP A 104 6.08 5.85 15.93
N GLY A 105 6.54 5.12 14.90
CA GLY A 105 6.93 3.72 15.00
C GLY A 105 5.82 2.72 14.70
N ASP A 106 4.63 3.18 14.28
CA ASP A 106 3.54 2.29 13.87
C ASP A 106 3.85 1.65 12.53
N ARG A 107 3.47 0.39 12.35
CA ARG A 107 3.43 -0.30 11.06
C ARG A 107 2.01 -0.37 10.54
N LEU A 108 1.75 0.31 9.43
CA LEU A 108 0.42 0.41 8.84
C LEU A 108 0.36 -0.28 7.47
N CYS A 109 -0.75 -0.98 7.19
CA CYS A 109 -1.05 -1.39 5.83
C CYS A 109 -1.33 -0.16 4.96
N LEU A 110 -1.10 -0.26 3.65
CA LEU A 110 -1.23 0.89 2.74
C LEU A 110 -2.61 1.55 2.76
N ASN A 111 -3.69 0.79 3.00
CA ASN A 111 -5.04 1.37 3.09
C ASN A 111 -5.21 2.24 4.34
N CYS A 112 -4.77 1.78 5.53
CA CYS A 112 -4.82 2.59 6.75
C CYS A 112 -3.86 3.79 6.67
N ALA A 113 -2.68 3.59 6.09
CA ALA A 113 -1.74 4.68 5.86
C ALA A 113 -2.31 5.75 4.93
N LEU A 114 -3.02 5.34 3.87
CA LEU A 114 -3.75 6.27 3.02
C LEU A 114 -4.81 7.04 3.81
N ASP A 115 -5.63 6.34 4.60
CA ASP A 115 -6.70 6.95 5.38
C ASP A 115 -6.14 8.01 6.34
N ARG A 116 -5.08 7.70 7.09
CA ARG A 116 -4.36 8.71 7.91
C ARG A 116 -3.82 9.86 7.05
N HIS A 117 -3.22 9.55 5.90
CA HIS A 117 -2.61 10.57 5.03
C HIS A 117 -3.64 11.57 4.48
N ILE A 118 -4.83 11.11 4.09
CA ILE A 118 -5.90 11.98 3.56
C ILE A 118 -6.64 12.78 4.64
N GLU A 119 -6.64 12.30 5.89
CA GLU A 119 -7.24 12.98 7.04
C GLU A 119 -6.41 14.17 7.51
N GLU A 120 -5.09 14.04 7.45
CA GLU A 120 -4.16 15.10 7.86
C GLU A 120 -4.23 16.30 6.90
N LYS A 121 -4.55 17.48 7.45
CA LYS A 121 -4.76 18.70 6.67
C LYS A 121 -3.48 19.20 6.04
N GLU A 122 -2.34 19.03 6.72
CA GLU A 122 -1.04 19.51 6.26
C GLU A 122 -0.55 18.80 4.98
N ASN A 123 -1.06 17.61 4.71
CA ASN A 123 -0.76 16.85 3.49
C ASN A 123 -1.42 17.45 2.25
N TRP A 124 -2.51 18.21 2.43
CA TRP A 124 -3.19 18.86 1.33
C TRP A 124 -2.46 20.14 0.90
N ILE A 125 -2.52 20.41 -0.41
CA ILE A 125 -2.01 21.60 -1.06
C ILE A 125 -3.23 22.43 -1.47
N ALA A 126 -3.39 23.61 -0.90
CA ALA A 126 -4.47 24.55 -1.21
C ALA A 126 -4.00 25.70 -2.12
N SER A 127 -2.69 25.87 -2.30
CA SER A 127 -2.12 26.90 -3.16
C SER A 127 -0.80 26.47 -3.79
N LEU A 128 -0.47 27.05 -4.96
CA LEU A 128 0.83 26.80 -5.62
C LEU A 128 2.04 27.21 -4.77
N LYS A 129 1.85 28.08 -3.76
CA LYS A 129 2.93 28.49 -2.85
C LYS A 129 3.33 27.38 -1.87
N GLU A 130 2.40 26.48 -1.55
CA GLU A 130 2.64 25.32 -0.67
C GLU A 130 3.36 24.18 -1.39
N LEU A 131 3.43 24.22 -2.73
CA LEU A 131 4.15 23.24 -3.52
C LEU A 131 5.67 23.48 -3.46
N THR A 132 6.30 22.99 -2.40
CA THR A 132 7.75 23.04 -2.18
C THR A 132 8.46 21.83 -2.77
N TRP A 133 9.78 21.92 -2.97
CA TRP A 133 10.56 20.76 -3.40
C TRP A 133 10.53 19.62 -2.38
N GLU A 134 10.44 19.94 -1.10
CA GLU A 134 10.38 18.96 -0.03
C GLU A 134 9.11 18.10 -0.12
N LYS A 135 7.95 18.71 -0.33
CA LYS A 135 6.68 17.99 -0.60
C LYS A 135 6.73 17.13 -1.87
N ILE A 136 7.52 17.51 -2.87
CA ILE A 136 7.69 16.76 -4.12
C ILE A 136 8.70 15.63 -3.95
N ARG A 137 9.70 15.79 -3.09
CA ARG A 137 10.75 14.78 -2.88
C ARG A 137 10.30 13.65 -1.96
N TYR A 138 9.38 13.94 -1.04
CA TYR A 138 8.91 12.98 -0.03
C TYR A 138 7.38 12.77 -0.03
N PRO A 139 6.67 12.71 -1.17
CA PRO A 139 5.29 12.26 -1.17
C PRO A 139 5.27 10.78 -0.75
N PRO A 140 4.34 10.38 0.14
CA PRO A 140 4.34 9.02 0.64
C PRO A 140 3.77 8.06 -0.42
N HIS A 141 4.25 6.81 -0.39
CA HIS A 141 3.74 5.72 -1.20
C HIS A 141 2.68 4.96 -0.39
N VAL A 142 1.44 5.42 -0.49
CA VAL A 142 0.30 4.93 0.30
C VAL A 142 -0.81 4.33 -0.56
N ILE A 143 -0.59 4.18 -1.86
CA ILE A 143 -1.54 3.53 -2.77
C ILE A 143 -0.89 2.24 -3.30
N PRO A 144 -1.46 1.05 -3.04
CA PRO A 144 -0.93 -0.17 -3.63
C PRO A 144 -1.24 -0.22 -5.13
N VAL A 145 -0.35 -0.81 -5.94
CA VAL A 145 -0.56 -0.91 -7.39
C VAL A 145 -1.78 -1.78 -7.68
N LYS A 146 -2.74 -1.24 -8.45
CA LYS A 146 -4.09 -1.81 -8.68
C LYS A 146 -5.00 -1.85 -7.46
N GLY A 147 -4.63 -1.18 -6.37
CA GLY A 147 -5.52 -0.90 -5.25
C GLY A 147 -6.78 -0.19 -5.70
N LYS A 148 -7.92 -0.55 -5.11
CA LYS A 148 -9.21 0.12 -5.34
C LYS A 148 -9.69 0.92 -4.14
N HIS A 149 -9.05 0.78 -2.98
CA HIS A 149 -9.43 1.48 -1.76
C HIS A 149 -9.44 3.00 -1.96
N TRP A 150 -8.34 3.55 -2.47
CA TRP A 150 -8.20 4.99 -2.74
C TRP A 150 -9.27 5.56 -3.66
N GLN A 151 -9.81 4.77 -4.60
CA GLN A 151 -10.81 5.23 -5.55
C GLN A 151 -12.13 5.62 -4.88
N LYS A 152 -12.36 5.20 -3.63
CA LYS A 152 -13.53 5.63 -2.84
C LYS A 152 -13.36 7.05 -2.27
N HIS A 153 -12.12 7.52 -2.11
CA HIS A 153 -11.79 8.75 -1.39
C HIS A 153 -11.21 9.84 -2.30
N LEU A 154 -10.50 9.43 -3.35
CA LEU A 154 -9.72 10.31 -4.21
C LEU A 154 -10.07 10.11 -5.69
N GLU A 155 -9.92 11.19 -6.44
CA GLU A 155 -9.95 11.25 -7.90
C GLU A 155 -8.56 11.61 -8.41
N PHE A 156 -8.10 10.90 -9.45
CA PHE A 156 -6.79 11.09 -10.05
C PHE A 156 -6.86 12.17 -11.14
N ILE A 157 -6.05 13.22 -11.00
CA ILE A 157 -5.95 14.30 -11.98
C ILE A 157 -4.89 13.99 -13.05
N GLY A 158 -3.76 13.44 -12.62
CA GLY A 158 -2.62 13.13 -13.48
C GLY A 158 -1.36 12.90 -12.67
N ASN A 159 -0.29 12.43 -13.31
CA ASN A 159 0.99 12.19 -12.69
C ASN A 159 2.15 12.79 -13.48
N VAL A 160 3.29 12.97 -12.81
CA VAL A 160 4.57 13.28 -13.45
C VAL A 160 5.58 12.19 -13.11
N GLU A 161 6.22 11.67 -14.15
CA GLU A 161 7.33 10.73 -14.02
C GLU A 161 8.65 11.47 -13.94
N LEU A 162 9.42 11.19 -12.88
CA LEU A 162 10.70 11.80 -12.59
C LEU A 162 11.77 10.72 -12.47
N ASP A 163 12.96 11.00 -12.96
CA ASP A 163 14.14 10.18 -12.75
C ASP A 163 14.49 10.21 -11.25
N SER A 164 14.62 9.03 -10.63
CA SER A 164 14.75 8.90 -9.18
C SER A 164 16.07 9.47 -8.63
N TYR A 165 17.10 9.59 -9.48
CA TYR A 165 18.42 10.10 -9.08
C TYR A 165 18.54 11.62 -9.26
N THR A 166 18.03 12.13 -10.38
CA THR A 166 18.22 13.52 -10.80
C THR A 166 17.00 14.40 -10.55
N GLY A 167 15.82 13.79 -10.41
CA GLY A 167 14.54 14.48 -10.41
C GLY A 167 14.19 15.14 -11.74
N ALA A 168 14.93 14.83 -12.81
CA ALA A 168 14.61 15.28 -14.16
C ALA A 168 13.32 14.60 -14.64
N LYS A 169 12.54 15.30 -15.45
CA LYS A 169 11.37 14.69 -16.09
C LYS A 169 11.83 13.49 -16.92
N ILE A 170 11.17 12.34 -16.78
CA ILE A 170 11.46 11.24 -17.70
C ILE A 170 10.85 11.56 -19.05
N THR A 171 11.70 11.54 -20.06
CA THR A 171 11.31 11.71 -21.45
C THR A 171 11.97 10.60 -22.25
N GLY A 172 11.34 10.15 -23.34
CA GLY A 172 11.92 9.12 -24.21
C GLY A 172 13.34 9.45 -24.70
N SER A 173 13.98 8.48 -25.36
CA SER A 173 15.42 8.39 -25.64
C SER A 173 16.10 9.58 -26.37
N SER A 174 15.36 10.60 -26.78
CA SER A 174 15.81 11.71 -27.63
C SER A 174 15.59 13.10 -27.03
N SER A 175 15.18 13.21 -25.77
CA SER A 175 14.84 14.50 -25.14
C SER A 175 15.79 14.81 -23.98
N THR A 176 16.39 16.01 -24.02
CA THR A 176 17.09 16.60 -22.87
C THR A 176 16.06 17.29 -21.98
N SER A 177 15.62 16.61 -20.94
CA SER A 177 14.78 17.19 -19.91
C SER A 177 15.61 17.64 -18.72
N SER A 178 15.07 18.60 -17.97
CA SER A 178 15.64 19.05 -16.71
C SER A 178 14.69 18.77 -15.56
N ARG A 179 15.21 18.87 -14.33
CA ARG A 179 14.39 18.90 -13.12
C ARG A 179 13.36 20.03 -13.14
N LYS A 180 13.69 21.17 -13.77
CA LYS A 180 12.77 22.31 -13.87
C LYS A 180 11.55 21.95 -14.73
N ASP A 181 11.71 21.13 -15.74
CA ASP A 181 10.60 20.74 -16.63
C ASP A 181 9.60 19.85 -15.89
N GLY A 182 10.07 18.84 -15.15
CA GLY A 182 9.20 17.99 -14.33
C GLY A 182 8.47 18.78 -13.24
N LEU A 183 9.15 19.76 -12.63
CA LEU A 183 8.52 20.68 -11.68
C LEU A 183 7.45 21.56 -12.30
N ASN A 184 7.65 22.02 -13.53
CA ASN A 184 6.66 22.83 -14.24
C ASN A 184 5.44 22.00 -14.60
N ASP A 185 5.62 20.76 -15.04
CA ASP A 185 4.52 19.84 -15.32
C ASP A 185 3.70 19.56 -14.06
N LEU A 186 4.36 19.29 -12.92
CA LEU A 186 3.66 19.05 -11.67
C LEU A 186 2.92 20.30 -11.18
N ARG A 187 3.51 21.49 -11.34
CA ARG A 187 2.84 22.78 -11.08
C ARG A 187 1.62 22.98 -11.95
N ASN A 188 1.69 22.59 -13.22
CA ASN A 188 0.56 22.70 -14.15
C ASN A 188 -0.58 21.77 -13.72
N LEU A 189 -0.29 20.53 -13.33
CA LEU A 189 -1.29 19.59 -12.80
C LEU A 189 -1.91 20.10 -11.49
N VAL A 190 -1.11 20.60 -10.55
CA VAL A 190 -1.62 21.21 -9.31
C VAL A 190 -2.48 22.43 -9.63
N LYS A 191 -2.07 23.28 -10.57
CA LYS A 191 -2.86 24.44 -10.99
C LYS A 191 -4.20 24.03 -11.60
N GLN A 192 -4.22 22.97 -12.41
CA GLN A 192 -5.45 22.40 -12.97
C GLN A 192 -6.35 21.85 -11.85
N ALA A 193 -5.79 21.05 -10.94
CA ALA A 193 -6.52 20.51 -9.80
C ALA A 193 -7.13 21.63 -8.93
N LEU A 194 -6.38 22.70 -8.67
CA LEU A 194 -6.84 23.84 -7.87
C LEU A 194 -7.83 24.76 -8.60
N ALA A 195 -7.95 24.66 -9.93
CA ALA A 195 -8.93 25.43 -10.69
C ALA A 195 -10.34 24.85 -10.51
N GLU A 196 -10.45 23.53 -10.36
CA GLU A 196 -11.71 22.80 -10.24
C GLU A 196 -12.01 22.38 -8.78
N HIS A 197 -10.98 22.24 -7.95
CA HIS A 197 -11.07 21.78 -6.57
C HIS A 197 -10.37 22.73 -5.60
N LYS A 198 -10.79 22.74 -4.33
CA LYS A 198 -10.21 23.64 -3.30
C LYS A 198 -8.80 23.26 -2.86
N LYS A 199 -8.45 21.98 -2.99
CA LYS A 199 -7.18 21.42 -2.53
C LYS A 199 -6.89 20.11 -3.26
N CYS A 200 -5.62 19.78 -3.40
CA CYS A 200 -5.14 18.51 -3.94
C CYS A 200 -4.12 17.87 -2.98
N ILE A 201 -3.74 16.63 -3.23
CA ILE A 201 -2.74 15.90 -2.45
C ILE A 201 -1.75 15.24 -3.42
N LEU A 202 -0.49 15.15 -3.01
CA LEU A 202 0.55 14.46 -3.79
C LEU A 202 0.77 13.08 -3.20
N ILE A 203 0.75 12.06 -4.04
CA ILE A 203 1.02 10.68 -3.64
C ILE A 203 2.06 10.11 -4.59
N MET A 204 3.02 9.35 -4.05
CA MET A 204 3.93 8.57 -4.88
C MET A 204 3.18 7.32 -5.34
N ASP A 205 2.83 7.26 -6.63
CA ASP A 205 1.99 6.21 -7.21
C ASP A 205 2.77 4.97 -7.61
N ALA A 206 4.05 5.16 -7.95
CA ALA A 206 4.93 4.09 -8.37
C ALA A 206 6.38 4.47 -8.09
N THR A 207 7.17 3.46 -7.69
CA THR A 207 8.62 3.55 -7.64
C THR A 207 9.23 2.42 -8.44
N TYR A 208 10.17 2.79 -9.30
CA TYR A 208 10.98 1.90 -10.12
C TYR A 208 12.45 2.21 -9.85
N GLN A 209 13.36 1.31 -10.21
CA GLN A 209 14.79 1.45 -9.92
C GLN A 209 15.42 2.79 -10.38
N PHE A 210 14.86 3.42 -11.42
CA PHE A 210 15.34 4.68 -11.99
C PHE A 210 14.26 5.75 -12.14
N ALA A 211 13.02 5.47 -11.71
CA ALA A 211 11.88 6.34 -11.97
C ALA A 211 10.92 6.37 -10.79
N VAL A 212 10.32 7.53 -10.53
CA VAL A 212 9.20 7.67 -9.60
C VAL A 212 8.05 8.37 -10.31
N SER A 213 6.82 7.98 -10.00
CA SER A 213 5.61 8.64 -10.46
C SER A 213 4.96 9.37 -9.29
N ILE A 214 4.81 10.69 -9.41
CA ILE A 214 4.09 11.51 -8.42
C ILE A 214 2.73 11.86 -9.01
N GLY A 215 1.68 11.31 -8.40
CA GLY A 215 0.30 11.60 -8.75
C GLY A 215 -0.25 12.81 -8.02
N VAL A 216 -1.09 13.57 -8.71
CA VAL A 216 -1.92 14.63 -8.15
C VAL A 216 -3.34 14.11 -8.03
N TYR A 217 -3.85 14.12 -6.81
CA TYR A 217 -5.19 13.65 -6.48
C TYR A 217 -6.02 14.75 -5.84
N VAL A 218 -7.33 14.66 -6.01
CA VAL A 218 -8.30 15.53 -5.35
C VAL A 218 -9.30 14.69 -4.57
N LYS A 219 -9.95 15.31 -3.58
CA LYS A 219 -11.01 14.63 -2.84
C LYS A 219 -12.24 14.48 -3.72
N LYS A 220 -12.84 13.29 -3.73
CA LYS A 220 -14.16 13.03 -4.33
C LYS A 220 -15.29 13.67 -3.52
#